data_AF-A0A1D2N0K4-F1
#
_entry.id   AF-A0A1D2N0K4-F1
#
_cell.length_a   1.000
_cell.length_b   1.000
_cell.length_c   1.000
_cell.angle_alpha   90.00
_cell.angle_beta   90.00
_cell.angle_gamma   90.00
#
_symmetry.space_group_name_H-M   'P 1'
#
loop_
_entity.id
_entity.type
_entity.pdbx_description
1 polymer ?
#
loop_
_entity_poly.entity_id
_entity_poly.type
_entity_poly.pdbx_seq_one_letter_code
_entity_poly.pdbx_strand_id
1 'polypeptide(L)'
;MAQSPVDVSGILDPPPGIDPDCLLFLGDPEKKTYSAMTRLWMPVSAAICLGIGSIFTNVAAKMPIRAGIHKHVLNVALGAAIGEGAHRYRDSLASEKDIQYYHYMVLHPEDFPAPERKTYGQVLKPWVPVR
;
A
#
# COMPACT_ATOMS: atom_id res chain seq x y z
N MET A 1 11.76 -9.22 -12.39
CA MET A 1 11.57 -8.27 -13.51
C MET A 1 10.90 -9.04 -14.64
N ALA A 2 9.57 -9.06 -14.68
CA ALA A 2 8.83 -9.55 -15.83
C ALA A 2 8.31 -8.29 -16.53
N GLN A 3 8.82 -7.98 -17.72
CA GLN A 3 8.28 -6.91 -18.55
C GLN A 3 6.87 -7.33 -18.99
N SER A 4 5.89 -6.48 -18.70
CA SER A 4 4.53 -6.64 -19.23
C SER A 4 4.56 -6.42 -20.75
N PRO A 5 3.98 -7.29 -21.58
CA PRO A 5 4.07 -7.24 -23.04
C PRO A 5 3.16 -6.17 -23.70
N VAL A 6 2.64 -5.23 -22.93
CA VAL A 6 1.71 -4.20 -23.40
C VAL A 6 2.42 -2.85 -23.36
N ASP A 7 2.51 -2.19 -24.51
CA ASP A 7 3.00 -0.81 -24.61
C ASP A 7 1.99 0.13 -23.94
N VAL A 8 2.32 0.57 -22.73
CA VAL A 8 1.51 1.44 -21.88
C VAL A 8 1.89 2.92 -22.04
N SER A 9 2.87 3.25 -22.89
CA SER A 9 3.37 4.62 -23.02
C SER A 9 2.29 5.62 -23.44
N GLY A 10 1.42 5.25 -24.39
CA GLY A 10 0.29 6.09 -24.81
C GLY A 10 -0.91 6.13 -23.85
N ILE A 11 -0.93 5.27 -22.83
CA ILE A 11 -1.93 5.28 -21.75
C ILE A 11 -1.51 6.28 -20.67
N LEU A 12 -0.20 6.50 -20.50
CA LEU A 12 0.34 7.39 -19.48
C LEU A 12 0.28 8.87 -19.87
N ASP A 13 -0.23 9.22 -21.05
CA ASP A 13 -0.50 10.60 -21.42
C ASP A 13 -1.98 10.92 -21.11
N PRO A 14 -2.27 11.93 -20.27
CA PRO A 14 -3.64 12.22 -19.87
C PRO A 14 -4.44 12.79 -21.06
N PRO A 15 -5.73 12.44 -21.20
CA PRO A 15 -6.62 13.06 -22.17
C PRO A 15 -6.64 14.60 -22.01
N PRO A 16 -6.81 15.36 -23.09
CA PRO A 16 -6.80 16.82 -23.05
C PRO A 16 -7.91 17.35 -22.11
N GLY A 17 -7.54 18.16 -21.12
CA GLY A 17 -8.47 18.77 -20.14
C GLY A 17 -8.37 18.21 -18.71
N ILE A 18 -7.63 17.12 -18.50
CA ILE A 18 -7.36 16.53 -17.19
C ILE A 18 -6.03 17.04 -16.62
N ASP A 19 -5.98 17.27 -15.31
CA ASP A 19 -4.77 17.65 -14.59
C ASP A 19 -3.66 16.59 -14.77
N PRO A 20 -2.42 16.97 -15.14
CA PRO A 20 -1.33 16.02 -15.39
C PRO A 20 -0.92 15.23 -14.13
N ASP A 21 -1.21 15.78 -12.95
CA ASP A 21 -0.94 15.11 -11.67
C ASP A 21 -1.98 14.04 -11.33
N CYS A 22 -3.05 13.86 -12.10
CA CYS A 22 -4.02 12.77 -11.86
C CYS A 22 -3.36 11.38 -12.01
N LEU A 23 -2.33 11.30 -12.84
CA LEU A 23 -1.55 10.09 -13.09
C LEU A 23 -0.57 9.78 -11.96
N LEU A 24 -0.33 10.73 -11.04
CA LEU A 24 0.51 10.51 -9.86
C LEU A 24 -0.06 9.39 -8.96
N PHE A 25 -1.38 9.19 -9.00
CA PHE A 25 -2.08 8.18 -8.19
C PHE A 25 -2.03 6.76 -8.76
N LEU A 26 -1.71 6.59 -10.04
CA LEU A 26 -1.53 5.27 -10.67
C LEU A 26 -0.27 4.54 -10.21
N GLY A 27 0.60 5.25 -9.48
CA GLY A 27 1.94 4.78 -9.16
C GLY A 27 2.84 4.82 -10.39
N ASP A 28 4.09 5.21 -10.19
CA ASP A 28 5.10 5.18 -11.24
C ASP A 28 5.27 3.70 -11.71
N PRO A 29 4.94 3.36 -12.98
CA PRO A 29 5.08 2.00 -13.49
C PRO A 29 6.55 1.54 -13.46
N GLU A 30 7.50 2.48 -13.48
CA GLU A 30 8.92 2.21 -13.48
C GLU A 30 9.52 2.12 -12.05
N LYS A 31 8.86 2.70 -11.03
CA LYS A 31 9.42 2.77 -9.67
C LYS A 31 8.44 2.30 -8.60
N LYS A 32 8.32 0.98 -8.48
CA LYS A 32 7.97 0.31 -7.21
C LYS A 32 9.13 0.40 -6.21
N THR A 33 9.56 1.59 -5.82
CA THR A 33 10.48 1.74 -4.68
C THR A 33 9.67 1.63 -3.39
N TYR A 34 9.23 0.42 -3.07
CA TYR A 34 8.75 0.15 -1.72
C TYR A 34 9.88 0.52 -0.76
N SER A 35 9.62 1.47 0.13
CA SER A 35 10.52 1.69 1.26
C SER A 35 10.72 0.34 1.96
N ALA A 36 11.95 0.03 2.36
CA ALA A 36 12.26 -1.21 3.07
C ALA A 36 11.33 -1.39 4.28
N MET A 37 10.92 -0.28 4.90
CA MET A 37 9.89 -0.25 5.94
C MET A 37 8.56 -0.84 5.46
N THR A 38 7.98 -0.31 4.38
CA THR A 38 6.67 -0.75 3.86
C THR A 38 6.69 -2.22 3.45
N ARG A 39 7.77 -2.67 2.81
CA ARG A 39 7.93 -4.06 2.37
C ARG A 39 8.06 -5.03 3.55
N LEU A 40 8.83 -4.66 4.58
CA LEU A 40 9.06 -5.55 5.71
C LEU A 40 7.96 -5.46 6.78
N TRP A 41 7.19 -4.39 6.83
CA TRP A 41 6.21 -4.16 7.91
C TRP A 41 5.18 -5.29 8.04
N MET A 42 4.58 -5.73 6.92
CA MET A 42 3.57 -6.79 6.92
C MET A 42 4.14 -8.17 7.33
N PRO A 43 5.20 -8.70 6.70
CA PRO A 43 5.74 -10.00 7.10
C PRO A 43 6.33 -9.97 8.51
N VAL A 44 6.98 -8.87 8.93
CA VAL A 44 7.56 -8.75 10.28
C VAL A 44 6.49 -8.66 11.35
N SER A 45 5.45 -7.85 11.17
CA SER A 45 4.36 -7.74 12.15
C SER A 45 3.60 -9.06 12.31
N ALA A 46 3.33 -9.78 11.22
CA ALA A 46 2.70 -11.10 11.27
C ALA A 46 3.59 -12.15 11.97
N ALA A 47 4.89 -12.14 11.68
CA ALA A 47 5.86 -13.01 12.33
C ALA A 47 5.98 -12.75 13.84
N ILE A 48 5.98 -11.48 14.26
CA ILE A 48 5.98 -11.10 15.68
C ILE A 48 4.68 -11.54 16.34
N CYS A 49 3.52 -11.34 15.70
CA CYS A 49 2.22 -11.72 16.24
C CYS A 49 2.14 -13.23 16.51
N LEU A 50 2.53 -14.08 15.54
CA LEU A 50 2.55 -15.53 15.75
C LEU A 50 3.67 -15.98 16.71
N GLY A 51 4.81 -15.31 16.70
CA GLY A 51 5.90 -15.54 17.66
C GLY A 51 5.43 -15.31 19.10
N ILE A 52 4.77 -14.19 19.37
CA ILE A 52 4.17 -13.90 20.68
C ILE A 52 3.02 -14.87 20.98
N GLY A 53 2.19 -15.20 19.99
CA GLY A 53 1.12 -16.20 20.15
C GLY A 53 1.64 -17.55 20.65
N SER A 54 2.81 -17.97 20.18
CA SER A 54 3.44 -19.21 20.64
C SER A 54 3.97 -19.15 22.08
N ILE A 55 4.28 -17.97 22.59
CA ILE A 55 4.57 -17.77 24.02
C ILE A 55 3.27 -17.91 24.83
N PHE A 56 2.18 -17.30 24.37
CA PHE A 56 0.87 -17.41 25.02
C PHE A 56 0.39 -18.87 25.13
N THR A 57 0.65 -19.70 24.11
CA THR A 57 0.29 -21.13 24.18
C THR A 57 1.07 -21.88 25.27
N ASN A 58 2.36 -21.53 25.47
CA ASN A 58 3.18 -22.14 26.51
C ASN A 58 2.74 -21.69 27.92
N VAL A 59 2.40 -20.40 28.08
CA VAL A 59 1.84 -19.86 29.32
C VAL A 59 0.51 -20.52 29.67
N ALA A 60 -0.38 -20.68 28.69
CA ALA A 60 -1.67 -21.38 28.87
C ALA A 60 -1.47 -22.84 29.29
N ALA A 61 -0.46 -23.52 28.74
CA ALA A 61 -0.09 -24.89 29.10
C ALA A 61 0.68 -25.01 30.44
N LYS A 62 0.90 -23.90 31.17
CA LYS A 62 1.72 -23.84 32.40
C LYS A 62 3.14 -24.39 32.19
N MET A 63 3.68 -24.22 30.99
CA MET A 63 5.04 -24.61 30.61
C MET A 63 5.97 -23.38 30.65
N PRO A 64 7.29 -23.57 30.83
CA PRO A 64 8.23 -22.45 30.81
C PRO A 64 8.21 -21.74 29.45
N ILE A 65 8.38 -20.40 29.47
CA ILE A 65 8.21 -19.53 28.29
C ILE A 65 9.04 -19.99 27.09
N ARG A 66 10.25 -20.48 27.32
CA ARG A 66 11.20 -20.91 26.28
C ARG A 66 11.06 -22.39 25.88
N ALA A 67 10.06 -23.09 26.41
CA ALA A 67 9.85 -24.51 26.09
C ALA A 67 9.54 -24.69 24.61
N GLY A 68 10.30 -25.57 23.94
CA GLY A 68 10.05 -25.90 22.53
C GLY A 68 10.48 -24.79 21.56
N ILE A 69 11.77 -24.46 21.55
CA ILE A 69 12.37 -23.46 20.63
C ILE A 69 11.99 -23.71 19.16
N HIS A 70 11.88 -24.97 18.76
CA HIS A 70 11.48 -25.40 17.42
C HIS A 70 10.06 -24.91 17.06
N LYS A 71 9.13 -24.88 18.02
CA LYS A 71 7.77 -24.38 17.82
C LYS A 71 7.76 -22.87 17.61
N HIS A 72 8.56 -22.13 18.37
CA HIS A 72 8.70 -20.68 18.21
C HIS A 72 9.28 -20.34 16.83
N VAL A 73 10.36 -21.01 16.42
CA VAL A 73 10.99 -20.80 15.10
C VAL A 73 10.01 -21.15 13.97
N LEU A 74 9.29 -22.27 14.09
CA LEU A 74 8.29 -22.66 13.10
C LEU A 74 7.15 -21.64 12.98
N ASN A 75 6.62 -21.16 14.11
CA ASN A 75 5.52 -20.19 14.14
C ASN A 75 5.93 -18.82 13.60
N VAL A 76 7.17 -18.38 13.85
CA VAL A 76 7.73 -17.14 13.29
C VAL A 76 7.88 -17.27 11.77
N ALA A 77 8.43 -18.38 11.28
CA ALA A 77 8.57 -18.64 9.84
C ALA A 77 7.21 -18.71 9.14
N LEU A 78 6.24 -19.39 9.76
CA LEU A 78 4.87 -19.47 9.27
C LEU A 78 4.20 -18.08 9.23
N GLY A 79 4.39 -17.26 10.27
CA GLY A 79 3.86 -15.91 10.33
C GLY A 79 4.41 -15.00 9.25
N ALA A 80 5.71 -15.10 8.96
CA ALA A 80 6.34 -14.37 7.86
C ALA A 80 5.76 -14.79 6.49
N ALA A 81 5.57 -16.09 6.26
CA ALA A 81 5.01 -16.59 5.00
C ALA A 81 3.55 -16.14 4.80
N ILE A 82 2.73 -16.22 5.86
CA ILE A 82 1.34 -15.72 5.82
C ILE A 82 1.31 -14.21 5.61
N GLY A 83 2.17 -13.46 6.30
CA GLY A 83 2.26 -12.01 6.16
C GLY A 83 2.64 -11.57 4.75
N GLU A 84 3.58 -12.26 4.11
CA GLU A 84 3.96 -12.03 2.71
C GLU A 84 2.80 -12.34 1.74
N GLY A 85 2.09 -13.46 1.95
CA GLY A 85 0.92 -13.80 1.16
C GLY A 85 -0.20 -12.75 1.27
N ALA A 86 -0.49 -12.32 2.50
CA ALA A 86 -1.47 -11.28 2.78
C ALA A 86 -1.07 -9.92 2.18
N HIS A 87 0.21 -9.56 2.23
CA HIS A 87 0.71 -8.34 1.60
C HIS A 87 0.48 -8.35 0.08
N ARG A 88 0.84 -9.45 -0.59
CA ARG A 88 0.62 -9.59 -2.05
C ARG A 88 -0.85 -9.52 -2.44
N TYR A 89 -1.72 -10.15 -1.65
CA TYR A 89 -3.17 -10.10 -1.88
C TYR A 89 -3.74 -8.68 -1.70
N ARG A 90 -3.28 -7.96 -0.69
CA ARG A 90 -3.68 -6.56 -0.48
C ARG A 90 -3.19 -5.66 -1.61
N ASP A 91 -1.96 -5.86 -2.06
CA ASP A 91 -1.38 -5.11 -3.16
C ASP A 91 -2.12 -5.39 -4.48
N SER A 92 -2.51 -6.64 -4.76
CA SER A 92 -3.29 -6.95 -5.96
C SER A 92 -4.67 -6.29 -5.94
N LEU A 93 -5.36 -6.32 -4.79
CA LEU A 93 -6.66 -5.66 -4.63
C LEU A 93 -6.57 -4.13 -4.77
N ALA A 94 -5.49 -3.52 -4.28
CA ALA A 94 -5.26 -2.10 -4.45
C ALA A 94 -5.03 -1.78 -5.94
N SER A 95 -4.17 -2.54 -6.62
CA SER A 95 -3.88 -2.33 -8.04
C SER A 95 -5.12 -2.49 -8.93
N GLU A 96 -6.01 -3.44 -8.63
CA GLU A 96 -7.24 -3.63 -9.40
C GLU A 96 -8.19 -2.44 -9.27
N LYS A 97 -8.32 -1.88 -8.06
CA LYS A 97 -9.13 -0.68 -7.82
C LYS A 97 -8.55 0.54 -8.52
N ASP A 98 -7.23 0.73 -8.43
CA ASP A 98 -6.56 1.87 -9.07
C ASP A 98 -6.73 1.83 -10.59
N ILE A 99 -6.63 0.65 -11.20
CA ILE A 99 -6.92 0.43 -12.63
C ILE A 99 -8.37 0.78 -12.96
N GLN A 100 -9.33 0.34 -12.14
CA GLN A 100 -10.74 0.64 -12.36
C GLN A 100 -11.05 2.14 -12.29
N TYR A 101 -10.50 2.85 -11.30
CA TYR A 101 -10.68 4.30 -11.17
C TYR A 101 -10.05 5.03 -12.35
N TYR A 102 -8.86 4.62 -12.76
CA TYR A 102 -8.21 5.20 -13.92
C TYR A 102 -9.02 4.99 -15.21
N HIS A 103 -9.50 3.77 -15.44
CA HIS A 103 -10.35 3.47 -16.59
C HIS A 103 -11.58 4.38 -16.62
N TYR A 104 -12.18 4.66 -15.46
CA TYR A 104 -13.31 5.59 -15.35
C TYR A 104 -12.92 7.03 -15.71
N MET A 105 -11.80 7.54 -15.17
CA MET A 105 -11.31 8.89 -15.47
C MET A 105 -11.01 9.10 -16.96
N VAL A 106 -10.48 8.07 -17.64
CA VAL A 106 -10.21 8.12 -19.09
C VAL A 106 -11.50 8.15 -19.90
N LEU A 107 -12.51 7.40 -19.46
CA LEU A 107 -13.78 7.32 -20.17
C LEU A 107 -14.61 8.60 -20.02
N HIS A 108 -14.53 9.27 -18.88
CA HIS A 108 -15.38 10.43 -18.52
C HIS A 108 -14.51 11.63 -18.09
N PRO A 109 -13.72 12.22 -19.01
CA PRO A 109 -12.89 13.38 -18.69
C PRO A 109 -13.71 14.61 -18.25
N GLU A 110 -14.97 14.73 -18.67
CA GLU A 110 -15.88 15.83 -18.35
C GLU A 110 -16.24 15.94 -16.86
N ASP A 111 -16.22 14.83 -16.13
CA ASP A 111 -16.52 14.78 -14.69
C ASP A 111 -15.37 15.34 -13.85
N PHE A 112 -14.17 15.42 -14.42
CA PHE A 112 -12.92 15.76 -13.73
C PHE A 112 -12.25 17.01 -14.33
N PRO A 113 -12.90 18.18 -14.32
CA PRO A 113 -12.28 19.40 -14.82
C PRO A 113 -11.07 19.78 -13.96
N ALA A 114 -9.95 20.11 -14.62
CA ALA A 114 -8.76 20.63 -13.97
C ALA A 114 -9.07 21.89 -13.13
N PRO A 115 -8.95 21.85 -11.79
CA PRO A 115 -9.21 23.01 -10.96
C PRO A 115 -8.10 24.06 -11.12
N GLU A 116 -8.47 25.33 -11.14
CA GLU A 116 -7.49 26.42 -11.14
C GLU A 116 -6.66 26.41 -9.84
N ARG A 117 -5.35 26.14 -9.95
CA ARG A 117 -4.44 26.12 -8.81
C ARG A 117 -4.14 27.53 -8.31
N LYS A 118 -4.81 27.94 -7.23
CA LYS A 118 -4.60 29.24 -6.58
C LYS A 118 -3.44 29.19 -5.60
N THR A 119 -2.56 30.18 -5.65
CA THR A 119 -1.46 30.30 -4.67
C THR A 119 -2.01 30.77 -3.31
N TYR A 120 -1.35 30.44 -2.20
CA TYR A 120 -1.75 30.88 -0.86
C TYR A 120 -1.94 32.40 -0.73
N GLY A 121 -1.22 33.20 -1.51
CA GLY A 121 -1.42 34.67 -1.57
C GLY A 121 -2.77 35.10 -2.13
N GLN A 122 -3.44 34.26 -2.93
CA GLN A 122 -4.75 34.54 -3.53
C GLN A 122 -5.92 34.03 -2.67
N VAL A 123 -5.64 33.22 -1.64
CA VAL A 123 -6.65 32.58 -0.79
C VAL A 123 -6.56 33.10 0.63
N LEU A 124 -7.39 34.10 0.96
CA LEU A 124 -7.48 34.65 2.31
C LEU A 124 -8.52 33.87 3.13
N LYS A 125 -8.04 32.98 4.02
CA LYS A 125 -8.89 32.31 5.01
C LYS A 125 -8.99 33.14 6.29
N PRO A 126 -10.13 33.12 6.99
CA PRO A 126 -10.22 33.75 8.31
C PRO A 126 -9.24 33.09 9.27
N TRP A 127 -8.48 33.91 10.00
CA TRP A 127 -7.57 33.43 11.04
C TRP A 127 -8.33 33.28 12.37
N VAL A 128 -8.38 32.06 12.90
CA VAL A 128 -8.98 31.76 14.21
C VAL A 128 -7.85 31.53 15.22
N PRO A 129 -7.59 32.47 16.14
CA PRO A 129 -6.56 32.27 17.17
C PRO A 129 -6.99 31.21 18.19
N VAL A 130 -6.04 30.39 18.64
CA VAL A 130 -6.20 29.55 19.84
C VAL A 130 -5.96 30.45 21.06
N ARG A 131 -6.96 30.57 21.95
CA ARG A 131 -6.92 31.39 23.16
C ARG A 131 -6.96 30.50 24.40
#